data_AF-A0A4U8YY38-F1
#
_entry.id   AF-A0A4U8YY38-F1
#
_cell.length_a   1.000
_cell.length_b   1.000
_cell.length_c   1.000
_cell.angle_alpha   90.00
_cell.angle_beta   90.00
_cell.angle_gamma   90.00
#
_symmetry.space_group_name_H-M   'P 1'
#
loop_
_entity.id
_entity.type
_entity.pdbx_description
1 polymer ?
#
loop_
_entity_poly.entity_id
_entity_poly.type
_entity_poly.pdbx_seq_one_letter_code
_entity_poly.pdbx_strand_id
1 'polypeptide(L)'
;MSKPFSKPAPPAINSAAPAETAETALARVDAERLAAIAERDALIGRRAALFAGNATDEEIEAVDVAIAHANRTIERRQLALPALRGQAEEARRASTEAEFVAVYDAYKRAQNDFLIAYHTAVETRDRLAALIDAGAATFPGRFLAYAAYPQAEYLTLEHAPLAAFEAEAERALSAESRRRKGEW
;
A
#
# COMPACT_ATOMS: atom_id res chain seq x y z
N MET A 1 17.89 -6.90 64.75
CA MET A 1 18.31 -7.41 63.43
C MET A 1 17.38 -6.83 62.37
N SER A 2 17.79 -5.74 61.72
CA SER A 2 16.97 -5.00 60.75
C SER A 2 17.26 -5.52 59.34
N LYS A 3 16.24 -6.00 58.62
CA LYS A 3 16.38 -6.36 57.20
C LYS A 3 16.51 -5.07 56.38
N PRO A 4 17.41 -5.00 55.38
CA PRO A 4 17.50 -3.84 54.51
C PRO A 4 16.29 -3.82 53.57
N PHE A 5 15.63 -2.65 53.46
CA PHE A 5 14.65 -2.37 52.41
C PHE A 5 15.39 -2.32 51.07
N SER A 6 15.29 -3.38 50.26
CA SER A 6 15.63 -3.30 48.85
C SER A 6 14.55 -2.49 48.14
N LYS A 7 14.91 -1.31 47.63
CA LYS A 7 14.05 -0.58 46.69
C LYS A 7 13.75 -1.51 45.51
N PRO A 8 12.49 -1.58 45.03
CA PRO A 8 12.21 -2.30 43.80
C PRO A 8 13.02 -1.66 42.68
N ALA A 9 13.77 -2.49 41.93
CA ALA A 9 14.41 -2.04 40.71
C ALA A 9 13.32 -1.50 39.77
N PRO A 10 13.53 -0.33 39.12
CA PRO A 10 12.56 0.16 38.15
C PRO A 10 12.34 -0.91 37.08
N PRO A 11 11.09 -1.10 36.60
CA PRO A 11 10.84 -2.06 35.54
C PRO A 11 11.72 -1.69 34.34
N ALA A 12 12.42 -2.67 33.79
CA ALA A 12 13.11 -2.51 32.52
C ALA A 12 12.06 -2.13 31.48
N ILE A 13 12.02 -0.85 31.12
CA ILE A 13 11.28 -0.38 29.95
C ILE A 13 12.04 -1.00 28.78
N ASN A 14 11.58 -2.16 28.31
CA ASN A 14 11.94 -2.66 26.99
C ASN A 14 11.36 -1.64 26.00
N SER A 15 12.14 -0.60 25.72
CA SER A 15 11.93 0.29 24.61
C SER A 15 12.03 -0.57 23.35
N ALA A 16 10.91 -1.15 22.94
CA ALA A 16 10.73 -1.74 21.63
C ALA A 16 10.78 -0.58 20.63
N ALA A 17 12.00 -0.15 20.30
CA ALA A 17 12.20 0.56 19.05
C ALA A 17 11.59 -0.33 17.97
N PRO A 18 10.68 0.18 17.12
CA PRO A 18 10.09 -0.62 16.06
C PRO A 18 11.25 -1.22 15.25
N ALA A 19 11.24 -2.55 15.12
CA ALA A 19 12.26 -3.25 14.35
C ALA A 19 12.34 -2.62 12.96
N GLU A 20 13.54 -2.25 12.53
CA GLU A 20 13.80 -1.68 11.20
C GLU A 20 13.16 -2.60 10.15
N THR A 21 12.28 -2.06 9.30
CA THR A 21 11.64 -2.85 8.24
C THR A 21 12.66 -3.16 7.15
N ALA A 22 12.48 -4.27 6.42
CA ALA A 22 13.38 -4.61 5.31
C ALA A 22 13.49 -3.50 4.25
N GLU A 23 12.41 -2.73 4.03
CA GLU A 23 12.41 -1.59 3.12
C GLU A 23 13.24 -0.40 3.63
N THR A 24 13.13 -0.09 4.93
CA THR A 24 13.91 1.01 5.53
C THR A 24 15.40 0.65 5.61
N ALA A 25 15.72 -0.61 5.93
CA ALA A 25 17.08 -1.14 5.87
C ALA A 25 17.66 -1.09 4.45
N LEU A 26 16.87 -1.49 3.44
CA LEU A 26 17.27 -1.41 2.04
C LEU A 26 17.56 0.03 1.60
N ALA A 27 16.66 0.96 1.91
CA ALA A 27 16.81 2.38 1.57
C ALA A 27 18.05 2.99 2.23
N ARG A 28 18.31 2.66 3.50
CA ARG A 28 19.50 3.12 4.21
C ARG A 28 20.79 2.57 3.60
N VAL A 29 20.87 1.27 3.32
CA VAL A 29 22.05 0.65 2.71
C VAL A 29 22.33 1.22 1.31
N ASP A 30 21.30 1.50 0.53
CA ASP A 30 21.46 2.13 -0.79
C ASP A 30 21.91 3.60 -0.67
N ALA A 31 21.35 4.35 0.28
CA ALA A 31 21.79 5.73 0.56
C ALA A 31 23.25 5.79 1.04
N GLU A 32 23.67 4.91 1.95
CA GLU A 32 25.06 4.81 2.40
C GLU A 32 26.01 4.47 1.25
N ARG A 33 25.58 3.59 0.32
CA ARG A 33 26.35 3.27 -0.88
C ARG A 33 26.48 4.48 -1.81
N LEU A 34 25.38 5.19 -2.08
CA LEU A 34 25.40 6.38 -2.94
C LEU A 34 26.26 7.49 -2.34
N ALA A 35 26.21 7.69 -1.02
CA ALA A 35 27.08 8.64 -0.32
C ALA A 35 28.56 8.27 -0.49
N ALA A 36 28.91 6.98 -0.33
CA ALA A 36 30.29 6.51 -0.51
C ALA A 36 30.78 6.65 -1.97
N ILE A 37 29.90 6.50 -2.97
CA ILE A 37 30.24 6.76 -4.38
C ILE A 37 30.55 8.25 -4.58
N ALA A 38 29.69 9.14 -4.08
CA ALA A 38 29.90 10.58 -4.20
C ALA A 38 31.18 11.04 -3.49
N GLU A 39 31.46 10.49 -2.30
CA GLU A 39 32.70 10.73 -1.55
C GLU A 39 33.93 10.29 -2.35
N ARG A 40 33.91 9.07 -2.91
CA ARG A 40 35.00 8.56 -3.75
C ARG A 40 35.26 9.48 -4.94
N ASP A 41 34.23 9.91 -5.65
CA ASP A 41 34.38 10.74 -6.84
C ASP A 41 34.95 12.13 -6.49
N ALA A 42 34.56 12.70 -5.33
CA ALA A 42 35.16 13.92 -4.80
C ALA A 42 36.65 13.72 -4.44
N LEU A 43 36.99 12.59 -3.82
CA LEU A 43 38.39 12.25 -3.49
C LEU A 43 39.25 12.02 -4.73
N ILE A 44 38.70 11.40 -5.79
CA ILE A 44 39.40 11.25 -7.09
C ILE A 44 39.69 12.63 -7.70
N GLY A 45 38.72 13.55 -7.67
CA GLY A 45 38.92 14.93 -8.12
C GLY A 45 40.00 15.66 -7.30
N ARG A 46 39.99 15.50 -5.97
CA ARG A 46 41.01 16.05 -5.08
C ARG A 46 42.40 15.46 -5.36
N ARG A 47 42.49 14.16 -5.55
CA ARG A 47 43.73 13.45 -5.91
C ARG A 47 44.33 14.01 -7.21
N ALA A 48 43.50 14.21 -8.23
CA ALA A 48 43.94 14.80 -9.50
C ALA A 48 44.49 16.23 -9.31
N ALA A 49 43.85 17.04 -8.46
CA ALA A 49 44.33 18.37 -8.12
C ALA A 49 45.67 18.34 -7.35
N LEU A 50 45.85 17.39 -6.44
CA LEU A 50 47.12 17.20 -5.71
C LEU A 50 48.25 16.77 -6.64
N PHE A 51 48.01 15.93 -7.65
CA PHE A 51 49.04 15.60 -8.65
C PHE A 51 49.41 16.78 -9.57
N ALA A 52 48.49 17.74 -9.75
CA ALA A 52 48.75 18.93 -10.57
C ALA A 52 49.42 20.07 -9.78
N GLY A 53 49.19 20.13 -8.46
CA GLY A 53 49.96 20.97 -7.54
C GLY A 53 51.22 20.24 -7.09
N ASN A 54 52.23 20.96 -6.60
CA ASN A 54 53.41 20.31 -6.01
C ASN A 54 53.10 19.77 -4.59
N ALA A 55 52.06 18.93 -4.47
CA ALA A 55 51.69 18.28 -3.21
C ALA A 55 52.75 17.25 -2.80
N THR A 56 52.81 16.94 -1.51
CA THR A 56 53.72 15.90 -1.01
C THR A 56 53.16 14.50 -1.23
N ASP A 57 54.03 13.50 -1.28
CA ASP A 57 53.63 12.09 -1.38
C ASP A 57 52.71 11.67 -0.21
N GLU A 58 52.93 12.21 0.98
CA GLU A 58 52.10 11.95 2.17
C GLU A 58 50.67 12.47 1.99
N GLU A 59 50.48 13.64 1.36
CA GLU A 59 49.15 14.19 1.08
C GLU A 59 48.38 13.34 0.06
N ILE A 60 49.09 12.81 -0.94
CA ILE A 60 48.52 11.92 -1.95
C ILE A 60 48.16 10.57 -1.33
N GLU A 61 49.04 9.99 -0.52
CA GLU A 61 48.80 8.72 0.18
C GLU A 61 47.59 8.79 1.11
N ALA A 62 47.43 9.88 1.86
CA ALA A 62 46.26 10.08 2.71
C ALA A 62 44.94 10.06 1.92
N VAL A 63 44.91 10.65 0.72
CA VAL A 63 43.74 10.62 -0.16
C VAL A 63 43.52 9.21 -0.74
N ASP A 64 44.58 8.49 -1.09
CA ASP A 64 44.48 7.13 -1.61
C ASP A 64 43.92 6.14 -0.57
N VAL A 65 44.31 6.29 0.70
CA VAL A 65 43.72 5.53 1.81
C VAL A 65 42.22 5.84 1.97
N ALA A 66 41.83 7.11 1.87
CA ALA A 66 40.41 7.50 1.93
C ALA A 66 39.59 6.92 0.76
N ILE A 67 40.16 6.93 -0.46
CA ILE A 67 39.54 6.28 -1.64
C ILE A 67 39.38 4.78 -1.40
N ALA A 68 40.39 4.10 -0.85
CA ALA A 68 40.31 2.68 -0.52
C ALA A 68 39.23 2.38 0.53
N HIS A 69 39.06 3.26 1.52
CA HIS A 69 37.99 3.14 2.51
C HIS A 69 36.59 3.31 1.88
N ALA A 70 36.41 4.30 1.02
CA ALA A 70 35.16 4.51 0.28
C ALA A 70 34.83 3.30 -0.59
N ASN A 71 35.81 2.75 -1.33
CA ASN A 71 35.63 1.54 -2.16
C ASN A 71 35.21 0.32 -1.33
N ARG A 72 35.85 0.05 -0.18
CA ARG A 72 35.45 -1.05 0.71
C ARG A 72 34.02 -0.87 1.23
N THR A 73 33.61 0.38 1.47
CA THR A 73 32.24 0.68 1.90
C THR A 73 31.24 0.38 0.79
N ILE A 74 31.53 0.80 -0.44
CA ILE A 74 30.71 0.51 -1.63
C ILE A 74 30.57 -1.01 -1.81
N GLU A 75 31.67 -1.76 -1.78
CA GLU A 75 31.68 -3.22 -1.96
C GLU A 75 30.84 -3.93 -0.88
N ARG A 76 31.04 -3.58 0.39
CA ARG A 76 30.27 -4.17 1.50
C ARG A 76 28.77 -3.92 1.37
N ARG A 77 28.38 -2.71 0.98
CA ARG A 77 26.97 -2.36 0.79
C ARG A 77 26.39 -3.04 -0.45
N GLN A 78 27.15 -3.11 -1.54
CA GLN A 78 26.75 -3.82 -2.76
C GLN A 78 26.51 -5.32 -2.54
N LEU A 79 27.29 -5.97 -1.67
CA LEU A 79 27.07 -7.37 -1.29
C LEU A 79 25.80 -7.57 -0.44
N ALA A 80 25.42 -6.59 0.38
CA ALA A 80 24.23 -6.65 1.23
C ALA A 80 22.92 -6.36 0.47
N LEU A 81 22.97 -5.56 -0.58
CA LEU A 81 21.79 -5.10 -1.32
C LEU A 81 20.90 -6.24 -1.88
N PRO A 82 21.42 -7.31 -2.52
CA PRO A 82 20.58 -8.36 -3.08
C PRO A 82 19.73 -9.09 -2.03
N ALA A 83 20.32 -9.39 -0.87
CA ALA A 83 19.62 -10.06 0.23
C ALA A 83 18.50 -9.18 0.79
N LEU A 84 18.78 -7.88 1.00
CA LEU A 84 17.79 -6.92 1.48
C LEU A 84 16.66 -6.69 0.46
N ARG A 85 16.96 -6.71 -0.85
CA ARG A 85 15.93 -6.66 -1.90
C ARG A 85 14.99 -7.85 -1.85
N GLY A 86 15.54 -9.07 -1.72
CA GLY A 86 14.73 -10.28 -1.56
C GLY A 86 13.80 -10.20 -0.35
N GLN A 87 14.33 -9.78 0.81
CA GLN A 87 13.54 -9.60 2.03
C GLN A 87 12.45 -8.53 1.89
N ALA A 88 12.76 -7.40 1.24
CA ALA A 88 11.77 -6.34 0.99
C ALA A 88 10.67 -6.80 0.02
N GLU A 89 11.00 -7.57 -1.01
CA GLU A 89 10.02 -8.14 -1.94
C GLU A 89 9.12 -9.18 -1.27
N GLU A 90 9.66 -10.06 -0.44
CA GLU A 90 8.87 -11.02 0.34
C GLU A 90 7.93 -10.31 1.31
N ALA A 91 8.42 -9.30 2.03
CA ALA A 91 7.59 -8.49 2.93
C ALA A 91 6.46 -7.79 2.17
N ARG A 92 6.72 -7.25 0.97
CA ARG A 92 5.68 -6.66 0.11
C ARG A 92 4.65 -7.68 -0.33
N ARG A 93 5.08 -8.88 -0.75
CA ARG A 93 4.15 -9.95 -1.16
C ARG A 93 3.23 -10.35 -0.01
N ALA A 94 3.80 -10.57 1.18
CA ALA A 94 3.03 -10.91 2.38
C ALA A 94 2.03 -9.81 2.76
N SER A 95 2.42 -8.53 2.69
CA SER A 95 1.51 -7.40 2.93
C SER A 95 0.38 -7.34 1.90
N THR A 96 0.72 -7.51 0.61
CA THR A 96 -0.24 -7.44 -0.50
C THR A 96 -1.27 -8.57 -0.41
N GLU A 97 -0.84 -9.78 -0.04
CA GLU A 97 -1.74 -10.91 0.18
C GLU A 97 -2.69 -10.66 1.36
N ALA A 98 -2.17 -10.18 2.49
CA ALA A 98 -2.99 -9.84 3.65
C ALA A 98 -3.99 -8.70 3.35
N GLU A 99 -3.55 -7.65 2.64
CA GLU A 99 -4.41 -6.56 2.18
C GLU A 99 -5.47 -7.05 1.19
N PHE A 100 -5.11 -7.92 0.26
CA PHE A 100 -6.03 -8.51 -0.70
C PHE A 100 -7.13 -9.32 0.01
N VAL A 101 -6.77 -10.18 0.96
CA VAL A 101 -7.74 -10.96 1.75
C VAL A 101 -8.69 -10.02 2.50
N ALA A 102 -8.17 -8.98 3.16
CA ALA A 102 -9.00 -8.02 3.90
C ALA A 102 -9.98 -7.25 2.99
N VAL A 103 -9.53 -6.82 1.81
CA VAL A 103 -10.37 -6.13 0.82
C VAL A 103 -11.41 -7.09 0.23
N TYR A 104 -11.02 -8.32 -0.09
CA TYR A 104 -11.90 -9.32 -0.68
C TYR A 104 -13.04 -9.73 0.27
N ASP A 105 -12.78 -9.85 1.57
CA ASP A 105 -13.81 -10.13 2.58
C ASP A 105 -14.77 -8.96 2.78
N ALA A 106 -14.29 -7.72 2.71
CA ALA A 106 -15.13 -6.53 2.74
C ALA A 106 -16.02 -6.45 1.48
N TYR A 107 -15.44 -6.75 0.32
CA TYR A 107 -16.15 -6.80 -0.96
C TYR A 107 -17.26 -7.87 -0.97
N LYS A 108 -16.98 -9.10 -0.50
CA LYS A 108 -18.02 -10.15 -0.39
C LYS A 108 -19.18 -9.75 0.51
N ARG A 109 -18.90 -9.07 1.62
CA ARG A 109 -19.95 -8.53 2.50
C ARG A 109 -20.78 -7.48 1.78
N ALA A 110 -20.13 -6.52 1.11
CA ALA A 110 -20.84 -5.50 0.33
C ALA A 110 -21.69 -6.09 -0.80
N GLN A 111 -21.23 -7.17 -1.46
CA GLN A 111 -22.00 -7.87 -2.48
C GLN A 111 -23.27 -8.53 -1.90
N ASN A 112 -23.14 -9.21 -0.75
CA ASN A 112 -24.30 -9.80 -0.08
C ASN A 112 -25.30 -8.74 0.41
N ASP A 113 -24.81 -7.65 0.99
CA ASP A 113 -25.66 -6.54 1.45
C ASP A 113 -26.41 -5.91 0.27
N PHE A 114 -25.74 -5.73 -0.87
CA PHE A 114 -26.37 -5.26 -2.10
C PHE A 114 -27.47 -6.21 -2.59
N LEU A 115 -27.23 -7.52 -2.63
CA LEU A 115 -28.22 -8.51 -3.05
C LEU A 115 -29.47 -8.50 -2.15
N ILE A 116 -29.29 -8.40 -0.83
CA ILE A 116 -30.39 -8.31 0.14
C ILE A 116 -31.21 -7.03 -0.09
N ALA A 117 -30.53 -5.89 -0.25
CA ALA A 117 -31.19 -4.61 -0.50
C ALA A 117 -31.95 -4.62 -1.84
N TYR A 118 -31.36 -5.21 -2.88
CA TYR A 118 -31.99 -5.38 -4.19
C TYR A 118 -33.27 -6.21 -4.10
N HIS A 119 -33.22 -7.39 -3.47
CA HIS A 119 -34.42 -8.22 -3.29
C HIS A 119 -35.51 -7.50 -2.51
N THR A 120 -35.15 -6.81 -1.43
CA THR A 120 -36.11 -6.01 -0.63
C THR A 120 -36.78 -4.92 -1.47
N ALA A 121 -36.02 -4.25 -2.33
CA ALA A 121 -36.54 -3.21 -3.22
C ALA A 121 -37.52 -3.78 -4.26
N VAL A 122 -37.20 -4.94 -4.85
CA VAL A 122 -38.09 -5.66 -5.79
C VAL A 122 -39.39 -6.08 -5.11
N GLU A 123 -39.32 -6.70 -3.93
CA GLU A 123 -40.53 -7.10 -3.18
C GLU A 123 -41.41 -5.91 -2.81
N THR A 124 -40.78 -4.79 -2.40
CA THR A 124 -41.51 -3.55 -2.07
C THR A 124 -42.20 -2.98 -3.31
N ARG A 125 -41.52 -3.01 -4.47
CA ARG A 125 -42.10 -2.58 -5.74
C ARG A 125 -43.31 -3.43 -6.12
N ASP A 126 -43.19 -4.76 -6.05
CA ASP A 126 -44.26 -5.67 -6.43
C ASP A 126 -45.47 -5.51 -5.50
N ARG A 127 -45.23 -5.27 -4.20
CA ARG A 127 -46.29 -4.94 -3.23
C ARG A 127 -46.98 -3.61 -3.55
N LEU A 128 -46.22 -2.57 -3.94
CA LEU A 128 -46.78 -1.27 -4.33
C LEU A 128 -47.60 -1.39 -5.61
N ALA A 129 -47.12 -2.14 -6.61
CA ALA A 129 -47.85 -2.41 -7.84
C ALA A 129 -49.20 -3.10 -7.54
N ALA A 130 -49.20 -4.15 -6.70
CA ALA A 130 -50.43 -4.84 -6.31
C ALA A 130 -51.44 -3.92 -5.59
N LEU A 131 -50.97 -2.99 -4.75
CA LEU A 131 -51.82 -2.01 -4.08
C LEU A 131 -52.40 -0.98 -5.06
N ILE A 132 -51.62 -0.54 -6.05
CA ILE A 132 -52.08 0.36 -7.11
C ILE A 132 -53.13 -0.35 -7.96
N ASP A 133 -52.89 -1.61 -8.36
CA ASP A 133 -53.83 -2.41 -9.15
C ASP A 133 -55.14 -2.65 -8.39
N ALA A 134 -55.07 -3.01 -7.10
CA ALA A 134 -56.26 -3.16 -6.25
C ALA A 134 -57.02 -1.83 -6.07
N GLY A 135 -56.30 -0.73 -5.93
CA GLY A 135 -56.86 0.63 -5.84
C GLY A 135 -57.54 1.06 -7.14
N ALA A 136 -56.92 0.81 -8.29
CA ALA A 136 -57.44 1.10 -9.62
C ALA A 136 -58.70 0.27 -9.94
N ALA A 137 -58.73 -1.00 -9.54
CA ALA A 137 -59.92 -1.85 -9.69
C ALA A 137 -61.14 -1.31 -8.90
N THR A 138 -60.90 -0.66 -7.75
CA THR A 138 -61.96 -0.15 -6.88
C THR A 138 -62.35 1.29 -7.24
N PHE A 139 -61.39 2.13 -7.65
CA PHE A 139 -61.58 3.56 -7.92
C PHE A 139 -60.88 4.02 -9.21
N PRO A 140 -61.32 3.54 -10.39
CA PRO A 140 -60.60 3.70 -11.65
C PRO A 140 -60.36 5.17 -12.05
N GLY A 141 -61.28 6.08 -11.70
CA GLY A 141 -61.16 7.51 -12.02
C GLY A 141 -60.21 8.33 -11.12
N ARG A 142 -59.76 7.77 -9.98
CA ARG A 142 -58.88 8.47 -9.03
C ARG A 142 -57.43 8.01 -9.06
N PHE A 143 -57.15 6.85 -9.67
CA PHE A 143 -55.82 6.23 -9.71
C PHE A 143 -55.02 6.51 -10.99
N LEU A 144 -55.58 7.24 -11.96
CA LEU A 144 -54.92 7.60 -13.23
C LEU A 144 -53.57 8.31 -13.05
N ALA A 145 -53.36 9.07 -11.97
CA ALA A 145 -52.09 9.73 -11.68
C ALA A 145 -51.00 8.76 -11.14
N TYR A 146 -51.38 7.63 -10.55
CA TYR A 146 -50.47 6.64 -9.97
C TYR A 146 -50.09 5.52 -10.96
N ALA A 147 -50.92 5.26 -11.97
CA ALA A 147 -50.62 4.35 -13.07
C ALA A 147 -49.47 4.86 -13.98
N ALA A 148 -49.03 6.11 -13.81
CA ALA A 148 -47.88 6.72 -14.48
C ALA A 148 -46.53 6.37 -13.81
N TYR A 149 -46.52 5.62 -12.71
CA TYR A 149 -45.27 5.04 -12.21
C TYR A 149 -44.64 4.18 -13.31
N PRO A 150 -43.34 4.33 -13.61
CA PRO A 150 -42.72 3.63 -14.72
C PRO A 150 -42.94 2.12 -14.55
N GLN A 151 -43.62 1.54 -15.53
CA GLN A 151 -43.78 0.09 -15.63
C GLN A 151 -42.39 -0.56 -15.60
N ALA A 152 -42.32 -1.74 -15.00
CA ALA A 152 -41.10 -2.47 -14.64
C ALA A 152 -40.04 -2.62 -15.76
N GLU A 153 -40.39 -2.36 -17.03
CA GLU A 153 -39.49 -2.36 -18.19
C GLU A 153 -38.35 -1.32 -18.14
N TYR A 154 -38.50 -0.19 -17.43
CA TYR A 154 -37.44 0.84 -17.36
C TYR A 154 -36.55 0.74 -16.11
N LEU A 155 -36.82 -0.23 -15.24
CA LEU A 155 -36.02 -0.55 -14.04
C LEU A 155 -35.45 -1.97 -14.13
N THR A 156 -35.35 -2.55 -15.32
CA THR A 156 -34.44 -3.67 -15.55
C THR A 156 -33.02 -3.13 -15.48
N LEU A 157 -32.49 -3.03 -14.26
CA LEU A 157 -31.05 -3.12 -14.05
C LEU A 157 -30.65 -4.49 -14.60
N GLU A 158 -30.22 -4.53 -15.87
CA GLU A 158 -29.77 -5.75 -16.49
C GLU A 158 -28.76 -6.43 -15.57
N HIS A 159 -28.87 -7.74 -15.42
CA HIS A 159 -27.96 -8.53 -14.61
C HIS A 159 -26.59 -8.44 -15.28
N ALA A 160 -25.76 -7.48 -14.86
CA ALA A 160 -24.40 -7.37 -15.36
C ALA A 160 -23.72 -8.71 -15.06
N PRO A 161 -23.29 -9.47 -16.09
CA PRO A 161 -22.75 -10.80 -15.87
C PRO A 161 -21.54 -10.68 -14.94
N LEU A 162 -21.40 -11.63 -14.02
CA LEU A 162 -20.34 -11.64 -13.00
C LEU A 162 -18.96 -11.32 -13.59
N ALA A 163 -18.66 -11.84 -14.77
CA ALA A 163 -17.40 -11.59 -15.50
C ALA A 163 -17.18 -10.11 -15.88
N ALA A 164 -18.25 -9.37 -16.24
CA ALA A 164 -18.14 -7.95 -16.54
C ALA A 164 -17.88 -7.13 -15.26
N PHE A 165 -18.46 -7.54 -14.13
CA PHE A 165 -18.21 -6.91 -12.85
C PHE A 165 -16.82 -7.21 -12.30
N GLU A 166 -16.34 -8.47 -12.41
CA GLU A 166 -14.99 -8.88 -12.04
C GLU A 166 -13.93 -8.11 -12.85
N ALA A 167 -14.13 -7.96 -14.16
CA ALA A 167 -13.23 -7.18 -15.01
C ALA A 167 -13.21 -5.68 -14.68
N GLU A 168 -14.34 -5.11 -14.21
CA GLU A 168 -14.42 -3.72 -13.78
C GLU A 168 -13.77 -3.53 -12.40
N ALA A 169 -13.96 -4.49 -11.48
CA ALA A 169 -13.32 -4.50 -10.16
C ALA A 169 -11.80 -4.61 -10.27
N GLU A 170 -11.29 -5.46 -11.17
CA GLU A 170 -9.86 -5.62 -11.44
C GLU A 170 -9.25 -4.34 -12.04
N ARG A 171 -9.97 -3.68 -12.95
CA ARG A 171 -9.58 -2.35 -13.49
C ARG A 171 -9.54 -1.29 -12.40
N ALA A 172 -10.55 -1.22 -11.54
CA ALA A 172 -10.62 -0.25 -10.45
C ALA A 172 -9.50 -0.44 -9.42
N LEU A 173 -9.22 -1.69 -9.03
CA LEU A 173 -8.12 -2.03 -8.12
C LEU A 173 -6.75 -1.69 -8.72
N SER A 174 -6.57 -1.96 -10.02
CA SER A 174 -5.34 -1.62 -10.73
C SER A 174 -5.13 -0.10 -10.79
N ALA A 175 -6.19 0.67 -11.03
CA ALA A 175 -6.13 2.13 -11.05
C ALA A 175 -5.82 2.71 -9.66
N GLU A 176 -6.40 2.17 -8.60
CA GLU A 176 -6.15 2.63 -7.23
C GLU A 176 -4.73 2.27 -6.75
N SER A 177 -4.22 1.11 -7.18
CA SER A 177 -2.81 0.71 -6.96
C SER A 177 -1.83 1.68 -7.63
N ARG A 178 -2.14 2.12 -8.86
CA ARG A 178 -1.34 3.14 -9.57
C ARG A 178 -1.39 4.49 -8.85
N ARG A 179 -2.58 4.95 -8.42
CA ARG A 179 -2.72 6.19 -7.63
C ARG A 179 -1.90 6.19 -6.36
N ARG A 180 -1.92 5.09 -5.59
CA ARG A 180 -1.11 4.96 -4.36
C ARG A 180 0.41 5.04 -4.64
N LYS A 181 0.84 4.66 -5.83
CA LYS A 181 2.23 4.79 -6.31
C LYS A 181 2.53 6.16 -6.92
N GLY A 182 1.56 7.07 -6.93
CA GLY A 182 1.69 8.41 -7.53
C GLY A 182 1.60 8.42 -9.06
N GLU A 183 1.20 7.31 -9.67
CA GLU A 183 0.98 7.20 -11.12
C GLU A 183 -0.46 7.61 -11.43
N TRP A 184 -0.62 8.65 -12.24
CA TRP A 184 -1.91 9.12 -12.75
C TRP A 184 -2.37 8.34 -13.99
#